data_AF-A0A1S1ESU5-F1
#
_entry.id   AF-A0A1S1ESU5-F1
#
_cell.length_a   1.000
_cell.length_b   1.000
_cell.length_c   1.000
_cell.angle_alpha   90.00
_cell.angle_beta   90.00
_cell.angle_gamma   90.00
#
_symmetry.space_group_name_H-M   'P 1'
#
loop_
_entity.id
_entity.type
_entity.pdbx_description
1 polymer ?
#
loop_
_entity_poly.entity_id
_entity_poly.type
_entity_poly.pdbx_seq_one_letter_code
_entity_poly.pdbx_strand_id
1 'polypeptide(L)'
;MRKLVVVSAGVSDPSTTRILANRIAEAVDVQVSKRGEGLEIEYIELRELAVSLGTVMSTGLYDEKLRTALDTVSGADGLIAATPVFARP
;
A
#
# COMPACT_ATOMS: atom_id res chain seq x y z
N MET A 1 5.35 -6.26 17.47
CA MET A 1 5.88 -5.56 16.27
C MET A 1 4.71 -4.82 15.66
N ARG A 2 4.84 -3.53 15.38
CA ARG A 2 3.78 -2.72 14.75
C ARG A 2 3.71 -3.04 13.27
N LYS A 3 2.53 -3.02 12.67
CA LYS A 3 2.33 -3.26 11.24
C LYS A 3 2.03 -1.96 10.50
N LEU A 4 2.87 -1.62 9.52
CA LEU A 4 2.65 -0.51 8.60
C LEU A 4 2.36 -1.07 7.21
N VAL A 5 1.25 -0.67 6.62
CA VAL A 5 0.93 -0.99 5.23
C VAL A 5 1.14 0.22 4.35
N VAL A 6 1.81 0.02 3.22
CA VAL A 6 2.08 1.04 2.22
C VAL A 6 1.35 0.68 0.93
N VAL A 7 0.32 1.44 0.58
CA VAL A 7 -0.45 1.29 -0.65
C VAL A 7 0.06 2.30 -1.68
N SER A 8 0.59 1.82 -2.80
CA SER A 8 1.07 2.63 -3.92
C SER A 8 0.20 2.44 -5.16
N ALA A 9 -0.30 3.55 -5.70
CA ALA A 9 -1.10 3.59 -6.92
C ALA A 9 -0.29 3.98 -8.18
N GLY A 10 1.05 3.90 -8.11
CA GLY A 10 1.91 4.21 -9.26
C GLY A 10 1.81 3.15 -10.36
N VAL A 11 1.71 3.60 -11.62
CA VAL A 11 1.45 2.74 -12.79
C VAL A 11 2.68 2.48 -13.67
N SER A 12 3.83 3.12 -13.37
CA SER A 12 5.08 2.99 -14.13
C SER A 12 6.10 2.12 -13.40
N ASP A 13 7.10 1.61 -14.12
CA ASP A 13 8.26 0.91 -13.56
C ASP A 13 9.56 1.50 -14.14
N PRO A 14 10.38 2.23 -13.35
CA PRO A 14 10.21 2.52 -11.92
C PRO A 14 9.09 3.54 -11.62
N SER A 15 8.49 3.46 -10.43
CA SER A 15 7.42 4.36 -9.96
C SER A 15 7.94 5.44 -8.99
N THR A 16 7.83 6.72 -9.36
CA THR A 16 8.15 7.84 -8.47
C THR A 16 7.21 7.90 -7.26
N THR A 17 5.96 7.50 -7.43
CA THR A 17 4.99 7.34 -6.33
C THR A 17 5.47 6.32 -5.31
N ARG A 18 5.99 5.17 -5.77
CA ARG A 18 6.54 4.12 -4.89
C ARG A 18 7.82 4.58 -4.19
N ILE A 19 8.71 5.28 -4.88
CA ILE A 19 9.93 5.83 -4.29
C ILE A 19 9.60 6.81 -3.15
N LEU A 20 8.63 7.70 -3.36
CA LEU A 20 8.17 8.61 -2.30
C LEU A 20 7.58 7.82 -1.12
N ALA A 21 6.72 6.84 -1.40
CA ALA A 21 6.10 6.01 -0.36
C ALA A 21 7.13 5.25 0.47
N ASN A 22 8.17 4.67 -0.15
CA ASN A 22 9.27 4.00 0.54
C ASN A 22 10.02 4.97 1.47
N ARG A 23 10.34 6.18 1.01
CA ARG A 23 11.03 7.18 1.83
C ARG A 23 10.22 7.60 3.06
N ILE A 24 8.90 7.71 2.91
CA ILE A 24 8.01 7.99 4.04
C ILE A 24 8.01 6.80 5.00
N ALA A 25 7.91 5.57 4.50
CA ALA A 25 7.94 4.36 5.32
C ALA A 25 9.26 4.20 6.09
N GLU A 26 10.40 4.45 5.46
CA GLU A 26 11.72 4.51 6.12
C GLU A 26 11.77 5.55 7.24
N ALA A 27 11.21 6.75 7.00
CA ALA A 27 11.14 7.78 8.03
C ALA A 27 10.26 7.36 9.21
N VAL A 28 9.14 6.66 8.96
CA VAL A 28 8.28 6.10 10.02
C VAL A 28 9.02 5.03 10.81
N ASP A 29 9.72 4.12 10.15
CA ASP A 29 10.53 3.07 10.80
C ASP A 29 11.58 3.66 11.76
N VAL A 30 12.29 4.69 11.32
CA VAL A 30 13.26 5.42 12.18
C VAL A 30 12.57 5.98 13.43
N GLN A 31 11.35 6.52 13.32
CA GLN A 31 10.64 7.09 14.47
C GLN A 31 10.09 6.03 15.42
N VAL A 32 9.63 4.89 14.89
CA VAL A 32 9.15 3.74 15.69
C VAL A 32 10.34 3.09 16.41
N SER A 33 11.43 2.86 15.70
CA SER A 33 12.68 2.31 16.25
C SER A 33 13.27 3.17 17.37
N LYS A 34 13.20 4.50 17.26
CA LYS A 34 13.63 5.43 18.33
C LYS A 34 12.85 5.27 19.64
N ARG A 35 11.65 4.70 19.60
CA ARG A 35 10.81 4.42 20.78
C ARG A 35 11.09 3.02 21.36
N GLY A 36 12.03 2.27 20.79
CA GLY A 36 12.31 0.88 21.17
C GLY A 36 11.29 -0.12 20.67
N GLU A 37 10.41 0.28 19.74
CA GLU A 37 9.45 -0.60 19.07
C GLU A 37 10.00 -1.06 17.71
N GLY A 38 9.56 -2.23 17.23
CA GLY A 38 9.87 -2.70 15.87
C GLY A 38 8.69 -2.52 14.91
N LEU A 39 8.98 -2.22 13.64
CA LEU A 39 7.99 -2.00 12.59
C LEU A 39 8.13 -3.06 11.46
N GLU A 40 7.05 -3.76 11.18
CA GLU A 40 6.88 -4.62 10.00
C GLU A 40 6.23 -3.79 8.90
N ILE A 41 6.83 -3.76 7.70
CA ILE A 41 6.33 -2.95 6.58
C ILE A 41 5.89 -3.87 5.44
N GLU A 42 4.61 -3.85 5.11
CA GLU A 42 4.04 -4.55 3.97
C GLU A 42 3.69 -3.55 2.86
N TYR A 43 3.98 -3.92 1.61
CA TYR A 43 3.75 -3.06 0.46
C TYR A 43 2.71 -3.67 -0.48
N ILE A 44 1.71 -2.87 -0.84
CA ILE A 44 0.65 -3.22 -1.78
C ILE A 44 0.74 -2.30 -3.00
N GLU A 45 0.92 -2.90 -4.17
CA GLU A 45 0.95 -2.18 -5.45
C GLU A 45 -0.38 -2.33 -6.18
N LEU A 46 -1.14 -1.25 -6.32
CA LEU A 46 -2.48 -1.32 -6.91
C LEU A 46 -2.46 -1.78 -8.37
N ARG A 47 -1.37 -1.52 -9.11
CA ARG A 47 -1.21 -2.04 -10.49
C ARG A 47 -1.32 -3.57 -10.55
N GLU A 48 -0.88 -4.26 -9.50
CA GLU A 48 -0.93 -5.73 -9.43
C GLU A 48 -2.32 -6.23 -9.04
N LEU A 49 -3.16 -5.36 -8.48
CA LEU A 49 -4.55 -5.64 -8.10
C LEU A 49 -5.55 -5.10 -9.13
N ALA A 50 -5.10 -4.50 -10.23
CA ALA A 50 -5.97 -3.79 -11.17
C ALA A 50 -7.12 -4.67 -11.71
N VAL A 51 -6.83 -5.93 -12.08
CA VAL A 51 -7.84 -6.88 -12.56
C VAL A 51 -8.81 -7.29 -11.45
N SER A 52 -8.30 -7.59 -10.25
CA SER A 52 -9.10 -7.95 -9.09
C SER A 52 -10.05 -6.81 -8.68
N LEU A 53 -9.55 -5.56 -8.70
CA LEU A 53 -10.33 -4.36 -8.45
C LEU A 53 -11.42 -4.15 -9.51
N GLY A 54 -11.09 -4.31 -10.80
CA GLY A 54 -12.09 -4.25 -11.87
C GLY A 54 -13.19 -5.32 -11.72
N THR A 55 -12.80 -6.53 -11.30
CA THR A 55 -13.72 -7.65 -11.07
C THR A 55 -14.68 -7.36 -9.91
N VAL A 56 -14.18 -6.89 -8.77
CA VAL A 56 -15.06 -6.58 -7.63
C VAL A 56 -15.98 -5.40 -7.92
N MET A 57 -15.50 -4.39 -8.66
CA MET A 57 -16.32 -3.23 -9.04
C MET A 57 -17.47 -3.58 -9.99
N SER A 58 -17.29 -4.61 -10.82
CA SER A 58 -18.29 -5.02 -11.81
C SER A 58 -19.21 -6.13 -11.32
N THR A 59 -18.71 -7.05 -10.50
CA THR A 59 -19.43 -8.26 -10.07
C THR A 59 -19.76 -8.30 -8.58
N GLY A 60 -19.09 -7.48 -7.76
CA GLY A 60 -19.14 -7.56 -6.30
C GLY A 60 -18.35 -8.73 -5.69
N LEU A 61 -17.68 -9.55 -6.52
CA LEU A 61 -16.94 -10.72 -6.07
C LEU A 61 -15.48 -10.38 -5.78
N TYR A 62 -15.00 -10.80 -4.60
CA TYR A 62 -13.61 -10.65 -4.18
C TYR A 62 -12.85 -11.94 -4.48
N ASP A 63 -11.75 -11.84 -5.21
CA ASP A 63 -10.79 -12.94 -5.34
C ASP A 63 -9.89 -13.04 -4.11
N GLU A 64 -9.12 -14.12 -4.01
CA GLU A 64 -8.22 -14.36 -2.88
C GLU A 64 -7.17 -13.26 -2.76
N LYS A 65 -6.62 -12.78 -3.89
CA LYS A 65 -5.59 -11.75 -3.90
C LYS A 65 -6.09 -10.42 -3.29
N LEU A 66 -7.29 -9.99 -3.68
CA LEU A 66 -7.91 -8.78 -3.15
C LEU A 66 -8.34 -8.95 -1.68
N ARG A 67 -8.85 -10.14 -1.29
CA ARG A 67 -9.14 -10.43 0.13
C ARG A 67 -7.89 -10.31 0.99
N THR A 68 -6.80 -10.96 0.60
CA THR A 68 -5.52 -10.87 1.32
C THR A 68 -5.04 -9.44 1.44
N ALA A 69 -5.11 -8.64 0.36
CA ALA A 69 -4.73 -7.23 0.41
C ALA A 69 -5.61 -6.42 1.39
N LEU A 70 -6.92 -6.67 1.41
CA LEU A 70 -7.86 -6.02 2.33
C LEU A 70 -7.64 -6.44 3.78
N ASP A 71 -7.35 -7.73 4.02
CA ASP A 71 -7.04 -8.26 5.35
C ASP A 71 -5.72 -7.67 5.87
N THR A 72 -4.69 -7.58 5.02
CA THR A 72 -3.42 -6.89 5.33
C THR A 72 -3.67 -5.43 5.72
N VAL A 73 -4.44 -4.68 4.94
CA VAL A 73 -4.77 -3.27 5.25
C VAL A 73 -5.56 -3.16 6.56
N SER A 74 -6.56 -4.02 6.76
CA SER A 74 -7.44 -3.99 7.93
C SER A 74 -6.71 -4.39 9.22
N GLY A 75 -5.67 -5.22 9.12
CA GLY A 75 -4.82 -5.63 10.24
C GLY A 75 -3.66 -4.68 10.56
N ALA A 76 -3.53 -3.56 9.85
CA ALA A 76 -2.42 -2.63 10.03
C ALA A 76 -2.60 -1.69 11.23
N ASP A 77 -1.51 -1.40 11.95
CA ASP A 77 -1.46 -0.32 12.95
C ASP A 77 -1.33 1.07 12.29
N GLY A 78 -0.82 1.12 11.04
CA GLY A 78 -0.63 2.35 10.28
C GLY A 78 -0.75 2.15 8.78
N LEU A 79 -1.13 3.21 8.07
CA LEU A 79 -1.32 3.21 6.62
C LEU A 79 -0.61 4.40 5.97
N ILE A 80 0.15 4.13 4.90
CA ILE A 80 0.59 5.13 3.93
C ILE A 80 -0.14 4.86 2.62
N ALA A 81 -0.91 5.83 2.14
CA ALA A 81 -1.54 5.77 0.82
C ALA A 81 -0.90 6.80 -0.10
N ALA A 82 -0.25 6.35 -1.18
CA ALA A 82 0.45 7.20 -2.13
C ALA A 82 -0.16 7.05 -3.53
N THR A 83 -0.56 8.17 -4.12
CA THR A 83 -1.17 8.23 -5.45
C THR A 83 -0.38 9.16 -6.37
N PRO A 84 -0.18 8.82 -7.65
CA PRO A 84 0.20 9.82 -8.63
C PRO A 84 -0.90 10.88 -8.74
N VAL A 85 -0.52 12.08 -9.17
CA VAL A 85 -1.49 13.10 -9.56
C VAL A 85 -1.77 12.93 -11.05
N PHE A 86 -2.95 12.44 -11.39
CA PHE A 86 -3.45 12.50 -12.75
C PHE A 86 -4.28 13.78 -12.89
N ALA A 87 -3.76 14.78 -13.60
CA ALA A 87 -4.58 15.88 -14.07
C ALA A 87 -5.57 15.33 -15.11
N ARG A 88 -6.77 15.93 -15.20
CA ARG A 88 -7.72 15.57 -16.27
C ARG A 88 -7.04 15.67 -17.65
N PRO A 89 -7.46 14.83 -18.62
CA PRO A 89 -6.91 14.85 -19.97
C PRO A 89 -6.96 16.25 -20.59
#